data_AF-A0A9E7C1E1-F1
#
_entry.id   AF-A0A9E7C1E1-F1
#
_cell.length_a   1.000
_cell.length_b   1.000
_cell.length_c   1.000
_cell.angle_alpha   90.00
_cell.angle_beta   90.00
_cell.angle_gamma   90.00
#
_symmetry.space_group_name_H-M   'P 1'
#
loop_
_entity.id
_entity.type
_entity.pdbx_description
1 polymer ?
#
loop_
_entity_poly.entity_id
_entity_poly.type
_entity_poly.pdbx_seq_one_letter_code
_entity_poly.pdbx_strand_id
1 'polypeptide(L)'
;MCRGLRIPPAATTIGVVANPDRLSGLDASFLHRERDGAANLHVAEVLVFDGRPPGYVELLDHIRARLDLVPRYRQVPAGVPLRQGRPVWVDDPYFNLRYHVRHSGLPVPGDEASLKREAGRIFSQPLDRAKPLWEIWLVEGLEGDRFALIGKTHHVLVDGLRGREIASVLLEDDAADTSAQHAPRDAPGWVPRPVPTPAQLLAGSLLERATMPEEIGRGARVLLRAPRRAAGTIAKAAPLGWAGFVPPDTSPYRVPIGPHRRYEWVDADLETFRAIKDALGGTVNDAVLTVVAGALGRHLRLHGHRTLGLTLRALVPLALRGPGPGTDATVIGRIEAMPADLPVGETDPLAAFAAVRASLAAAPGAAEAMSAEALTHLPGFAATTIMSQAARLQAHEDRFDVAVTNVPGPQHPLFLLGREMRRVHSVVPLAPHHAVGVSVMSYAGRLGFGLLSDQDALPDLDVVAEGLRGAIADLAAAAAGALGPGPRGPRGRSRNGRMPRAEELRRP
;
A
#
# COMPACT_ATOMS: atom_id res chain seq x y z
N MET A 1 -2.20 -41.17 43.95
CA MET A 1 -3.09 -41.53 42.83
C MET A 1 -4.13 -40.43 42.63
N CYS A 2 -4.18 -39.91 41.40
CA CYS A 2 -5.30 -39.22 40.71
C CYS A 2 -6.05 -38.07 41.41
N ARG A 3 -5.89 -36.85 40.88
CA ARG A 3 -7.00 -35.90 40.63
C ARG A 3 -6.68 -35.06 39.40
N GLY A 4 -7.61 -35.07 38.44
CA GLY A 4 -7.44 -34.54 37.08
C GLY A 4 -7.51 -33.01 36.98
N LEU A 5 -6.63 -32.47 36.13
CA LEU A 5 -6.75 -31.12 35.59
C LEU A 5 -7.68 -31.14 34.36
N ARG A 6 -8.71 -30.29 34.38
CA ARG A 6 -9.57 -29.99 33.24
C ARG A 6 -8.83 -29.04 32.30
N ILE A 7 -8.66 -29.44 31.05
CA ILE A 7 -8.19 -28.59 29.95
C ILE A 7 -9.39 -27.74 29.48
N PRO A 8 -9.31 -26.40 29.46
CA PRO A 8 -10.38 -25.57 28.90
C PRO A 8 -10.41 -25.68 27.36
N PRO A 9 -11.60 -25.60 26.72
CA PRO A 9 -11.73 -25.75 25.28
C PRO A 9 -11.12 -24.56 24.54
N ALA A 10 -10.30 -24.86 23.53
CA ALA A 10 -9.67 -23.87 22.66
C ALA A 10 -10.73 -22.98 21.98
N ALA A 11 -10.55 -21.67 22.09
CA ALA A 11 -11.39 -20.66 21.47
C ALA A 11 -11.12 -20.58 19.96
N THR A 12 -12.19 -20.76 19.19
CA THR A 12 -12.48 -20.25 17.84
C THR A 12 -11.34 -20.15 16.82
N THR A 13 -11.15 -21.24 16.08
CA THR A 13 -10.43 -21.28 14.80
C THR A 13 -11.13 -20.39 13.75
N ILE A 14 -10.43 -19.40 13.20
CA ILE A 14 -10.81 -18.76 11.92
C ILE A 14 -10.31 -19.68 10.79
N GLY A 15 -11.21 -20.04 9.88
CA GLY A 15 -11.10 -21.20 9.00
C GLY A 15 -9.84 -21.28 8.14
N VAL A 16 -9.19 -22.44 8.22
CA VAL A 16 -8.24 -22.93 7.22
C VAL A 16 -9.00 -23.12 5.90
N VAL A 17 -8.54 -22.47 4.82
CA VAL A 17 -9.06 -22.75 3.47
C VAL A 17 -8.71 -24.20 3.14
N ALA A 18 -9.72 -25.06 2.95
CA ALA A 18 -9.56 -26.50 2.69
C ALA A 18 -8.76 -26.84 1.40
N ASN A 19 -8.44 -25.83 0.58
CA ASN A 19 -7.60 -25.94 -0.61
C ASN A 19 -6.72 -24.68 -0.75
N PRO A 20 -5.39 -24.77 -0.59
CA PRO A 20 -4.49 -23.61 -0.60
C PRO A 20 -4.38 -22.92 -1.97
N ASP A 21 -4.85 -23.56 -3.04
CA ASP A 21 -4.87 -23.01 -4.40
C ASP A 21 -6.20 -22.29 -4.72
N ARG A 22 -7.22 -22.34 -3.84
CA ARG A 22 -8.47 -21.63 -4.08
C ARG A 22 -8.37 -20.17 -3.63
N LEU A 23 -8.82 -19.25 -4.49
CA LEU A 23 -8.86 -17.82 -4.16
C LEU A 23 -9.79 -17.56 -2.97
N SER A 24 -9.44 -16.58 -2.14
CA SER A 24 -10.33 -16.12 -1.08
C SER A 24 -11.60 -15.48 -1.68
N GLY A 25 -12.62 -15.29 -0.85
CA GLY A 25 -13.87 -14.63 -1.30
C GLY A 25 -13.63 -13.18 -1.72
N LEU A 26 -12.73 -12.49 -1.00
CA LEU A 26 -12.36 -11.10 -1.28
C LEU A 26 -11.56 -11.01 -2.60
N ASP A 27 -10.58 -11.88 -2.79
CA ASP A 27 -9.76 -11.95 -4.03
C ASP A 27 -10.60 -12.19 -5.29
N ALA A 28 -11.55 -13.14 -5.19
CA ALA A 28 -12.47 -13.43 -6.27
C ALA A 28 -13.40 -12.24 -6.59
N SER A 29 -13.71 -11.39 -5.60
CA SER A 29 -14.52 -10.19 -5.81
C SER A 29 -13.80 -9.13 -6.64
N PHE A 30 -12.48 -8.93 -6.47
CA PHE A 30 -11.70 -7.99 -7.29
C PHE A 30 -11.72 -8.37 -8.76
N LEU A 31 -11.45 -9.65 -9.02
CA LEU A 31 -11.55 -10.23 -10.37
C LEU A 31 -12.95 -10.08 -10.98
N HIS A 32 -14.00 -10.03 -10.16
CA HIS A 32 -15.35 -9.80 -10.67
C HIS A 32 -15.59 -8.32 -11.00
N ARG A 33 -15.20 -7.40 -10.11
CA ARG A 33 -15.41 -5.95 -10.28
C ARG A 33 -14.67 -5.38 -11.49
N GLU A 34 -13.44 -5.83 -11.75
CA GLU A 34 -12.65 -5.33 -12.89
C GLU A 34 -13.24 -5.75 -14.25
N ARG A 35 -14.13 -6.76 -14.30
CA ARG A 35 -14.65 -7.30 -15.57
C ARG A 35 -15.56 -6.33 -16.33
N ASP A 36 -16.27 -5.47 -15.60
CA ASP A 36 -17.36 -4.66 -16.14
C ASP A 36 -17.11 -3.14 -15.96
N GLY A 37 -15.91 -2.74 -15.53
CA GLY A 37 -15.59 -1.36 -15.17
C GLY A 37 -14.24 -0.86 -15.72
N ALA A 38 -14.08 0.45 -15.75
CA ALA A 38 -12.83 1.09 -16.17
C ALA A 38 -11.74 1.12 -15.08
N ALA A 39 -12.03 0.57 -13.89
CA ALA A 39 -11.12 0.52 -12.75
C ALA A 39 -10.19 -0.69 -12.85
N ASN A 40 -8.93 -0.45 -13.23
CA ASN A 40 -7.88 -1.47 -13.16
C ASN A 40 -7.46 -1.70 -11.70
N LEU A 41 -7.47 -2.94 -11.23
CA LEU A 41 -7.20 -3.31 -9.83
C LEU A 41 -5.77 -3.84 -9.61
N HIS A 42 -4.81 -3.28 -10.34
CA HIS A 42 -3.40 -3.54 -10.11
C HIS A 42 -2.79 -2.50 -9.16
N VAL A 43 -1.89 -2.97 -8.31
CA VAL A 43 -0.94 -2.09 -7.62
C VAL A 43 0.30 -2.00 -8.51
N ALA A 44 0.94 -0.85 -8.48
CA ALA A 44 2.14 -0.62 -9.26
C ALA A 44 3.15 0.24 -8.52
N GLU A 45 4.39 0.20 -8.98
CA GLU A 45 5.51 0.95 -8.43
C GLU A 45 6.43 1.41 -9.56
N VAL A 46 6.97 2.62 -9.43
CA VAL A 46 8.05 3.16 -10.25
C VAL A 46 9.30 3.18 -9.40
N LEU A 47 10.30 2.37 -9.77
CA LEU A 47 11.57 2.24 -9.07
C LEU A 47 12.67 2.88 -9.94
N VAL A 48 13.37 3.88 -9.43
CA VAL A 48 14.43 4.60 -10.15
C VAL A 48 15.79 4.19 -9.63
N PHE A 49 16.70 3.83 -10.53
CA PHE A 49 18.04 3.34 -10.21
C PHE A 49 19.13 4.20 -10.85
N ASP A 50 20.28 4.23 -10.20
CA ASP A 50 21.50 4.83 -10.75
C ASP A 50 22.23 3.91 -11.73
N GLY A 51 22.98 4.53 -12.64
CA GLY A 51 23.84 3.89 -13.60
C GLY A 51 23.11 3.44 -14.87
N ARG A 52 23.86 2.71 -15.70
CA ARG A 52 23.34 2.15 -16.95
C ARG A 52 22.33 1.02 -16.67
N PRO A 53 21.25 0.93 -17.45
CA PRO A 53 20.28 -0.16 -17.33
C PRO A 53 20.96 -1.53 -17.50
N PRO A 54 20.48 -2.57 -16.80
CA PRO A 54 20.91 -3.94 -17.06
C PRO A 54 20.54 -4.35 -18.48
N GLY A 55 21.32 -5.26 -19.06
CA GLY A 55 20.95 -5.86 -20.34
C GLY A 55 19.61 -6.59 -20.22
N TYR A 56 18.76 -6.54 -21.24
CA TYR A 56 17.44 -7.19 -21.17
C TYR A 56 17.54 -8.70 -20.84
N VAL A 57 18.53 -9.40 -21.37
CA VAL A 57 18.78 -10.82 -21.05
C VAL A 57 19.28 -11.00 -19.61
N GLU A 58 20.17 -10.12 -19.14
CA GLU A 58 20.67 -10.09 -17.76
C GLU A 58 19.51 -9.97 -16.76
N LEU A 59 18.57 -9.05 -17.03
CA LEU A 59 17.37 -8.87 -16.22
C LEU A 59 16.45 -10.10 -16.25
N LEU A 60 16.26 -10.71 -17.42
CA LEU A 60 15.46 -11.95 -17.54
C LEU A 60 16.06 -13.10 -16.72
N ASP A 61 17.37 -13.26 -16.76
CA ASP A 61 18.07 -14.32 -16.03
C ASP A 61 18.00 -14.08 -14.51
N HIS A 62 18.16 -12.83 -14.09
CA HIS A 62 17.99 -12.38 -12.71
C HIS A 62 16.60 -12.71 -12.16
N ILE A 63 15.55 -12.39 -12.92
CA ILE A 63 14.17 -12.70 -12.55
C ILE A 63 13.94 -14.22 -12.55
N ARG A 64 14.40 -14.93 -13.58
CA ARG A 64 14.21 -16.38 -13.71
C ARG A 64 14.76 -17.14 -12.52
N ALA A 65 15.94 -16.74 -12.01
CA ALA A 65 16.58 -17.35 -10.85
C ALA A 65 15.76 -17.22 -9.55
N ARG A 66 14.82 -16.28 -9.49
CA ARG A 66 14.04 -15.95 -8.28
C ARG A 66 12.56 -16.30 -8.36
N LEU A 67 12.06 -16.66 -9.54
CA LEU A 67 10.64 -17.00 -9.73
C LEU A 67 10.17 -18.19 -8.88
N ASP A 68 11.08 -19.09 -8.47
CA ASP A 68 10.74 -20.21 -7.58
C ASP A 68 10.41 -19.75 -6.15
N LEU A 69 10.88 -18.56 -5.76
CA LEU A 69 10.52 -17.92 -4.49
C LEU A 69 9.10 -17.33 -4.51
N VAL A 70 8.53 -17.16 -5.71
CA VAL A 70 7.23 -16.52 -5.96
C VAL A 70 6.37 -17.35 -6.94
N PRO A 71 6.00 -18.60 -6.61
CA PRO A 71 5.38 -19.53 -7.54
C PRO A 71 4.05 -19.04 -8.16
N ARG A 72 3.31 -18.15 -7.46
CA ARG A 72 2.06 -17.54 -7.97
C ARG A 72 2.27 -16.72 -9.25
N TYR A 73 3.50 -16.24 -9.51
CA TYR A 73 3.85 -15.45 -10.69
C TYR A 73 3.96 -16.30 -11.97
N ARG A 74 3.83 -17.63 -11.88
CA ARG A 74 3.69 -18.52 -13.04
C ARG A 74 2.28 -19.13 -13.15
N GLN A 75 1.31 -18.57 -12.43
CA GLN A 75 -0.04 -19.13 -12.30
C GLN A 75 -1.12 -18.15 -12.73
N VAL A 76 -2.25 -18.70 -13.16
CA VAL A 76 -3.45 -17.96 -13.57
C VAL A 76 -4.66 -18.38 -12.73
N PRO A 77 -5.59 -17.46 -12.40
CA PRO A 77 -6.85 -17.83 -11.77
C PRO A 77 -7.77 -18.53 -12.78
N ALA A 78 -7.98 -19.83 -12.63
CA ALA A 78 -8.94 -20.62 -13.41
C ALA A 78 -10.33 -20.60 -12.77
N GLY A 79 -11.33 -20.15 -13.52
CA GLY A 79 -12.73 -20.16 -13.08
C GLY A 79 -13.32 -21.58 -13.00
N VAL A 80 -14.19 -21.80 -12.01
CA VAL A 80 -14.98 -23.04 -11.92
C VAL A 80 -16.22 -22.91 -12.82
N PRO A 81 -16.52 -23.90 -13.68
CA PRO A 81 -17.70 -23.87 -14.54
C PRO A 81 -19.00 -23.61 -13.79
N LEU A 82 -19.95 -22.97 -14.46
CA LEU A 82 -21.26 -22.61 -13.90
C LEU A 82 -21.19 -21.78 -12.62
N ARG A 83 -20.03 -21.17 -12.33
CA ARG A 83 -19.75 -20.38 -11.11
C ARG A 83 -20.03 -21.17 -9.81
N GLN A 84 -19.89 -22.50 -9.85
CA GLN A 84 -20.17 -23.37 -8.70
C GLN A 84 -19.08 -23.36 -7.62
N GLY A 85 -18.02 -22.58 -7.83
CA GLY A 85 -16.96 -22.38 -6.86
C GLY A 85 -16.14 -21.12 -7.17
N ARG A 86 -15.35 -20.68 -6.19
CA ARG A 86 -14.36 -19.61 -6.38
C ARG A 86 -13.25 -20.09 -7.31
N PRO A 87 -12.61 -19.19 -8.08
CA PRO A 87 -11.48 -19.56 -8.93
C PRO A 87 -10.36 -20.25 -8.15
N VAL A 88 -9.56 -21.04 -8.85
CA VAL A 88 -8.37 -21.72 -8.31
C VAL A 88 -7.13 -21.35 -9.12
N TRP A 89 -5.98 -21.26 -8.46
CA TRP A 89 -4.70 -21.06 -9.11
C TRP A 89 -4.26 -22.32 -9.85
N VAL A 90 -3.94 -22.16 -11.12
CA VAL A 90 -3.36 -23.22 -11.97
C VAL A 90 -2.09 -22.70 -12.63
N ASP A 91 -1.13 -23.58 -12.86
CA ASP A 91 0.11 -23.22 -13.56
C ASP A 91 -0.22 -22.86 -15.02
N ASP A 92 0.40 -21.80 -15.56
CA ASP A 92 0.25 -21.45 -16.98
C ASP A 92 1.16 -22.37 -17.82
N PRO A 93 0.62 -23.32 -18.60
CA PRO A 93 1.43 -24.22 -19.41
C PRO A 93 2.20 -23.50 -20.51
N TYR A 94 1.82 -22.25 -20.84
CA TYR A 94 2.44 -21.40 -21.84
C TYR A 94 3.15 -20.19 -21.22
N PHE A 95 3.59 -20.31 -19.96
CA PHE A 95 4.29 -19.24 -19.28
C PHE A 95 5.50 -18.76 -20.09
N ASN A 96 5.51 -17.47 -20.42
CA ASN A 96 6.58 -16.84 -21.17
C ASN A 96 7.09 -15.62 -20.42
N LEU A 97 8.27 -15.71 -19.82
CA LEU A 97 8.85 -14.60 -19.06
C LEU A 97 9.02 -13.31 -19.88
N ARG A 98 9.29 -13.43 -21.19
CA ARG A 98 9.45 -12.26 -22.09
C ARG A 98 8.15 -11.52 -22.36
N TYR A 99 6.99 -12.14 -22.08
CA TYR A 99 5.71 -11.45 -22.11
C TYR A 99 5.56 -10.50 -20.91
N HIS A 100 5.99 -10.96 -19.74
CA HIS A 100 5.87 -10.22 -18.49
C HIS A 100 6.96 -9.15 -18.32
N VAL A 101 8.17 -9.42 -18.81
CA VAL A 101 9.28 -8.46 -18.75
C VAL A 101 9.37 -7.72 -20.07
N ARG A 102 8.98 -6.46 -20.06
CA ARG A 102 8.90 -5.58 -21.24
C ARG A 102 9.99 -4.53 -21.18
N HIS A 103 10.28 -3.95 -22.34
CA HIS A 103 11.33 -2.95 -22.51
C HIS A 103 10.73 -1.72 -23.20
N SER A 104 11.03 -0.54 -22.66
CA SER A 104 10.59 0.76 -23.18
C SER A 104 11.75 1.75 -23.10
N GLY A 105 11.74 2.75 -23.98
CA GLY A 105 12.70 3.84 -23.99
C GLY A 105 11.96 5.18 -23.94
N LEU A 106 12.46 6.10 -23.11
CA LEU A 106 11.89 7.44 -23.02
C LEU A 106 12.28 8.29 -24.23
N PRO A 107 11.38 9.16 -24.73
CA PRO A 107 11.74 10.15 -25.73
C PRO A 107 12.72 11.17 -25.12
N VAL A 108 13.65 11.68 -25.92
CA VAL A 108 14.53 12.79 -25.55
C VAL A 108 13.68 14.00 -25.11
N PRO A 109 13.99 14.69 -23.99
CA PRO A 109 15.23 14.60 -23.19
C PRO A 109 15.30 13.47 -22.15
N GLY A 110 14.23 12.69 -21.98
CA GLY A 110 14.21 11.63 -20.96
C GLY A 110 14.09 12.18 -19.55
N ASP A 111 13.32 13.25 -19.38
CA ASP A 111 13.10 13.90 -18.09
C ASP A 111 12.11 13.13 -17.19
N GLU A 112 12.03 13.55 -15.93
CA GLU A 112 11.09 12.99 -14.95
C GLU A 112 9.63 13.06 -15.44
N ALA A 113 9.27 14.14 -16.15
CA ALA A 113 7.94 14.31 -16.73
C ALA A 113 7.62 13.26 -17.82
N SER A 114 8.62 12.88 -18.62
CA SER A 114 8.47 11.80 -19.61
C SER A 114 8.26 10.44 -18.94
N LEU A 115 8.97 10.16 -17.85
CA LEU A 115 8.77 8.94 -17.07
C LEU A 115 7.38 8.88 -16.42
N LYS A 116 6.89 10.00 -15.87
CA LYS A 116 5.52 10.12 -15.34
C LYS A 116 4.45 9.82 -16.39
N ARG A 117 4.61 10.37 -17.60
CA ARG A 117 3.70 10.09 -18.72
C ARG A 117 3.77 8.63 -19.15
N GLU A 118 4.95 8.02 -19.19
CA GLU A 118 5.13 6.59 -19.48
C GLU A 118 4.40 5.71 -18.46
N ALA A 119 4.61 6.00 -17.18
CA ALA A 119 3.96 5.29 -16.09
C ALA A 119 2.43 5.39 -16.18
N GLY A 120 1.87 6.59 -16.42
CA GLY A 120 0.44 6.79 -16.64
C GLY A 120 -0.13 5.95 -17.79
N ARG A 121 0.59 5.86 -18.92
CA ARG A 121 0.21 5.00 -20.06
C ARG A 121 0.23 3.52 -19.69
N ILE A 122 1.19 3.07 -18.89
CA ILE A 122 1.30 1.68 -18.44
C ILE A 122 0.19 1.33 -17.44
N PHE A 123 -0.15 2.23 -16.52
CA PHE A 123 -1.21 2.05 -15.51
C PHE A 123 -2.63 2.14 -16.10
N SER A 124 -2.77 2.80 -17.26
CA SER A 124 -4.02 2.79 -18.03
C SER A 124 -4.33 1.40 -18.62
N GLN A 125 -3.33 0.54 -18.79
CA GLN A 125 -3.51 -0.76 -19.45
C GLN A 125 -3.89 -1.86 -18.44
N PRO A 126 -5.04 -2.54 -18.62
CA PRO A 126 -5.39 -3.70 -17.80
C PRO A 126 -4.39 -4.84 -18.02
N LEU A 127 -4.23 -5.68 -17.00
CA LEU A 127 -3.45 -6.92 -17.13
C LEU A 127 -4.27 -7.98 -17.87
N ASP A 128 -3.61 -8.72 -18.77
CA ASP A 128 -4.25 -9.83 -19.47
C ASP A 128 -4.56 -10.98 -18.49
N ARG A 129 -5.85 -11.25 -18.29
CA ARG A 129 -6.35 -12.27 -17.36
C ARG A 129 -6.16 -13.70 -17.85
N ALA A 130 -5.77 -13.90 -19.11
CA ALA A 130 -5.34 -15.19 -19.62
C ALA A 130 -3.87 -15.50 -19.27
N LYS A 131 -3.15 -14.55 -18.66
CA LYS A 131 -1.74 -14.67 -18.28
C LYS A 131 -1.55 -14.41 -16.78
N PRO A 132 -0.43 -14.86 -16.18
CA PRO A 132 -0.09 -14.48 -14.81
C PRO A 132 -0.13 -12.95 -14.68
N LEU A 133 -0.84 -12.46 -13.67
CA LEU A 133 -1.30 -11.08 -13.63
C LEU A 133 -0.24 -10.09 -13.13
N TRP A 134 0.90 -10.05 -13.78
CA TRP A 134 2.00 -9.13 -13.46
C TRP A 134 2.81 -8.76 -14.71
N GLU A 135 3.44 -7.59 -14.66
CA GLU A 135 4.37 -7.08 -15.66
C GLU A 135 5.50 -6.29 -14.96
N ILE A 136 6.70 -6.33 -15.54
CA ILE A 136 7.82 -5.47 -15.20
C ILE A 136 8.30 -4.80 -16.48
N TRP A 137 8.40 -3.48 -16.46
CA TRP A 137 8.90 -2.69 -17.59
C TRP A 137 10.27 -2.12 -17.24
N LEU A 138 11.29 -2.50 -18.01
CA LEU A 138 12.58 -1.82 -18.01
C LEU A 138 12.46 -0.57 -18.87
N VAL A 139 12.64 0.60 -18.27
CA VAL A 139 12.53 1.90 -18.92
C VAL A 139 13.90 2.56 -18.98
N GLU A 140 14.41 2.75 -20.19
CA GLU A 140 15.73 3.35 -20.47
C GLU A 140 15.62 4.80 -20.94
N GLY A 141 16.78 5.47 -21.01
CA GLY A 141 16.89 6.83 -21.54
C GLY A 141 16.48 7.91 -20.54
N LEU A 142 16.44 7.60 -19.24
CA LEU A 142 16.21 8.59 -18.19
C LEU A 142 17.48 9.42 -17.97
N GLU A 143 17.31 10.74 -17.85
CA GLU A 143 18.42 11.69 -17.68
C GLU A 143 19.25 11.42 -16.41
N GLY A 144 20.52 11.82 -16.43
CA GLY A 144 21.41 11.72 -15.26
C GLY A 144 22.02 10.34 -15.03
N ASP A 145 22.24 9.56 -16.09
CA ASP A 145 22.77 8.17 -16.03
C ASP A 145 21.92 7.30 -15.10
N ARG A 146 20.61 7.23 -15.39
CA ARG A 146 19.63 6.48 -14.61
C ARG A 146 18.75 5.64 -15.52
N PHE A 147 18.05 4.69 -14.92
CA PHE A 147 16.96 3.94 -15.55
C PHE A 147 15.85 3.69 -14.54
N ALA A 148 14.70 3.20 -15.00
CA ALA A 148 13.60 2.84 -14.12
C ALA A 148 13.10 1.42 -14.39
N LEU A 149 12.59 0.78 -13.34
CA LEU A 149 11.67 -0.35 -13.45
C LEU A 149 10.27 0.11 -13.10
N ILE A 150 9.27 -0.28 -13.88
CA ILE A 150 7.86 -0.11 -13.53
C ILE A 150 7.26 -1.49 -13.31
N GLY A 151 6.97 -1.81 -12.05
CA GLY A 151 6.29 -3.04 -11.66
C GLY A 151 4.78 -2.85 -11.64
N LYS A 152 4.02 -3.76 -12.22
CA LYS A 152 2.56 -3.77 -12.20
C LYS A 152 2.08 -5.16 -11.82
N THR A 153 1.35 -5.28 -10.72
CA THR A 153 0.92 -6.58 -10.19
C THR A 153 -0.56 -6.49 -9.79
N HIS A 154 -1.37 -7.39 -10.31
CA HIS A 154 -2.77 -7.45 -9.90
C HIS A 154 -2.88 -7.87 -8.44
N HIS A 155 -3.77 -7.20 -7.72
CA HIS A 155 -3.98 -7.38 -6.29
C HIS A 155 -4.07 -8.84 -5.82
N VAL A 156 -4.77 -9.65 -6.60
CA VAL A 156 -5.03 -11.08 -6.36
C VAL A 156 -3.76 -11.92 -6.22
N LEU A 157 -2.63 -11.52 -6.81
CA LEU A 157 -1.38 -12.32 -6.77
C LEU A 157 -0.71 -12.29 -5.39
N VAL A 158 -0.98 -11.24 -4.61
CA VAL A 158 -0.27 -10.95 -3.37
C VAL A 158 -1.24 -10.91 -2.19
N ASP A 159 -2.54 -10.74 -2.44
CA ASP A 159 -3.57 -10.87 -1.41
C ASP A 159 -3.82 -12.34 -1.07
N GLY A 160 -3.68 -12.64 0.22
CA GLY A 160 -3.56 -13.98 0.78
C GLY A 160 -2.37 -14.07 1.74
N LEU A 161 -2.52 -14.80 2.84
CA LEU A 161 -1.54 -14.98 3.93
C LEU A 161 -0.15 -15.54 3.50
N ARG A 162 0.13 -15.66 2.20
CA ARG A 162 1.30 -16.31 1.60
C ARG A 162 1.87 -15.61 0.35
N GLY A 163 1.23 -14.54 -0.14
CA GLY A 163 1.69 -13.84 -1.35
C GLY A 163 2.93 -12.97 -1.07
N ARG A 164 4.02 -13.22 -1.80
CA ARG A 164 5.20 -12.34 -1.81
C ARG A 164 5.18 -11.50 -3.08
N GLU A 165 5.49 -10.22 -2.96
CA GLU A 165 5.62 -9.35 -4.12
C GLU A 165 6.97 -9.56 -4.84
N ILE A 166 6.99 -9.42 -6.18
CA ILE A 166 8.16 -9.78 -6.99
C ILE A 166 9.34 -8.83 -6.79
N ALA A 167 9.14 -7.51 -6.70
CA ALA A 167 10.23 -6.58 -6.39
C ALA A 167 10.94 -6.95 -5.07
N SER A 168 10.20 -7.46 -4.07
CA SER A 168 10.79 -7.94 -2.79
C SER A 168 11.82 -9.08 -2.93
N VAL A 169 11.79 -9.83 -4.04
CA VAL A 169 12.79 -10.90 -4.29
C VAL A 169 13.83 -10.48 -5.32
N LEU A 170 13.54 -9.47 -6.15
CA LEU A 170 14.45 -8.96 -7.17
C LEU A 170 15.50 -8.01 -6.61
N LEU A 171 15.18 -7.28 -5.55
CA LEU A 171 16.07 -6.31 -4.93
C LEU A 171 17.02 -6.99 -3.93
N GLU A 172 18.27 -6.55 -3.93
CA GLU A 172 19.40 -7.05 -3.13
C GLU A 172 19.74 -6.03 -2.03
N ASP A 173 20.15 -6.49 -0.85
CA ASP A 173 20.51 -5.61 0.28
C ASP A 173 21.94 -5.05 0.17
N ASP A 174 22.79 -5.66 -0.66
CA ASP A 174 24.20 -5.26 -0.86
C ASP A 174 24.52 -5.17 -2.37
N ALA A 175 25.23 -4.11 -2.77
CA ALA A 175 25.73 -3.91 -4.12
C ALA A 175 26.69 -5.04 -4.57
N ALA A 176 27.42 -5.63 -3.62
CA ALA A 176 28.35 -6.74 -3.86
C ALA A 176 27.64 -8.09 -3.95
N ASP A 177 26.36 -8.19 -3.58
CA ASP A 177 25.56 -9.40 -3.75
C ASP A 177 25.07 -9.54 -5.20
N THR A 178 25.97 -9.31 -6.16
CA THR A 178 25.71 -9.57 -7.57
C THR A 178 25.61 -11.09 -7.78
N SER A 179 24.38 -11.62 -7.75
CA SER A 179 23.89 -12.87 -8.39
C SER A 179 24.69 -14.19 -8.22
N ALA A 180 25.85 -14.21 -7.57
CA ALA A 180 26.69 -15.40 -7.41
C ALA A 180 26.13 -16.36 -6.35
N GLN A 181 25.37 -15.85 -5.36
CA GLN A 181 24.77 -16.68 -4.30
C GLN A 181 23.44 -17.33 -4.71
N HIS A 182 22.78 -16.81 -5.75
CA HIS A 182 21.49 -17.25 -6.26
C HIS A 182 21.55 -17.84 -7.68
N ALA A 183 22.77 -18.09 -8.20
CA ALA A 183 22.95 -18.90 -9.40
C ALA A 183 22.13 -20.20 -9.28
N PRO A 184 21.47 -20.66 -10.36
CA PRO A 184 20.59 -21.82 -10.28
C PRO A 184 21.39 -23.02 -9.77
N ARG A 185 21.16 -23.37 -8.50
CA ARG A 185 21.66 -24.61 -7.90
C ARG A 185 20.89 -25.76 -8.53
N ASP A 186 21.33 -26.24 -9.69
CA ASP A 186 20.84 -27.48 -10.34
C ASP A 186 19.32 -27.69 -10.17
N ALA A 187 18.53 -26.62 -10.27
CA ALA A 187 17.11 -26.70 -10.06
C ALA A 187 16.52 -27.32 -11.33
N PRO A 188 15.76 -28.42 -11.23
CA PRO A 188 15.11 -28.97 -12.41
C PRO A 188 14.30 -27.86 -13.08
N GLY A 189 14.44 -27.71 -14.39
CA GLY A 189 13.71 -26.69 -15.15
C GLY A 189 12.23 -26.74 -14.77
N TRP A 190 11.64 -25.58 -14.48
CA TRP A 190 10.25 -25.51 -14.03
C TRP A 190 9.33 -26.18 -15.07
N VAL A 191 8.55 -27.16 -14.62
CA VAL A 191 7.53 -27.84 -15.43
C VAL A 191 6.16 -27.52 -14.84
N PRO A 192 5.21 -27.01 -15.65
CA PRO A 192 3.86 -26.71 -15.17
C PRO A 192 3.15 -27.99 -14.73
N ARG A 193 2.42 -27.94 -13.62
CA ARG A 193 1.51 -29.02 -13.23
C ARG A 193 0.42 -29.20 -14.31
N PRO A 194 -0.09 -30.43 -14.52
CA PRO A 194 -1.19 -30.66 -15.45
C PRO A 194 -2.40 -29.77 -15.12
N VAL A 195 -2.89 -29.05 -16.13
CA VAL A 195 -4.03 -28.14 -15.97
C VAL A 195 -5.29 -28.97 -15.71
N PRO A 196 -6.02 -28.74 -14.59
CA PRO A 196 -7.26 -29.45 -14.33
C PRO A 196 -8.32 -29.14 -15.39
N THR A 197 -9.07 -30.16 -15.80
CA THR A 197 -10.19 -29.99 -16.72
C THR A 197 -11.37 -29.27 -16.04
N PRO A 198 -12.25 -28.60 -16.81
CA PRO A 198 -13.46 -27.96 -16.27
C PRO A 198 -14.31 -28.91 -15.40
N ALA A 199 -14.45 -30.17 -15.80
CA ALA A 199 -15.19 -31.18 -15.04
C ALA A 199 -14.52 -31.51 -13.69
N GLN A 200 -13.19 -31.61 -13.66
CA GLN A 200 -12.42 -31.83 -12.43
C GLN A 200 -12.57 -30.65 -11.46
N LEU A 201 -12.52 -29.41 -11.96
CA LEU A 201 -12.73 -28.21 -11.14
C LEU A 201 -14.14 -28.14 -10.56
N LEU A 202 -15.16 -28.49 -11.35
CA LEU A 202 -16.55 -28.56 -10.91
C LEU A 202 -16.75 -29.65 -9.86
N ALA A 203 -16.31 -30.87 -10.13
CA ALA A 203 -16.40 -32.00 -9.21
C ALA A 203 -15.70 -31.70 -7.88
N GLY A 204 -14.49 -31.16 -7.92
CA GLY A 204 -13.75 -30.75 -6.73
C GLY A 204 -14.50 -29.69 -5.92
N SER A 205 -15.11 -28.71 -6.58
CA SER A 205 -15.90 -27.67 -5.91
C SER A 205 -17.21 -28.19 -5.30
N LEU A 206 -17.87 -29.16 -5.95
CA LEU A 206 -19.07 -29.82 -5.40
C LEU A 206 -18.73 -30.74 -4.22
N LEU A 207 -17.61 -31.46 -4.30
CA LEU A 207 -17.14 -32.32 -3.23
C LEU A 207 -16.75 -31.49 -1.99
N GLU A 208 -16.00 -30.40 -2.17
CA GLU A 208 -15.67 -29.45 -1.08
C GLU A 208 -16.95 -28.91 -0.41
N ARG A 209 -18.00 -28.60 -1.16
CA ARG A 209 -19.28 -28.18 -0.60
C ARG A 209 -19.98 -29.28 0.21
N ALA A 210 -19.87 -30.53 -0.22
CA ALA A 210 -20.44 -31.67 0.48
C ALA A 210 -19.65 -32.05 1.75
N THR A 211 -18.35 -31.73 1.79
CA THR A 211 -17.44 -32.09 2.89
C THR A 211 -17.13 -30.95 3.85
N MET A 212 -17.65 -29.73 3.67
CA MET A 212 -17.61 -28.64 4.66
C MET A 212 -18.81 -28.72 5.64
N PRO A 213 -18.66 -29.31 6.84
CA PRO A 213 -19.80 -29.70 7.68
C PRO A 213 -20.21 -28.61 8.69
N GLU A 214 -19.53 -27.47 8.78
CA GLU A 214 -19.69 -26.56 9.94
C GLU A 214 -20.44 -25.23 9.66
N GLU A 215 -20.28 -24.64 8.48
CA GLU A 215 -20.89 -23.33 8.15
C GLU A 215 -22.39 -23.44 7.84
N ILE A 216 -22.80 -24.45 7.07
CA ILE A 216 -24.22 -24.71 6.75
C ILE A 216 -24.97 -25.18 8.01
N GLY A 217 -24.31 -25.96 8.88
CA GLY A 217 -24.89 -26.46 10.13
C GLY A 217 -25.15 -25.38 11.17
N ARG A 218 -24.29 -24.36 11.28
CA ARG A 218 -24.51 -23.22 12.22
C ARG A 218 -25.65 -22.32 11.76
N GLY A 219 -25.71 -21.97 10.47
CA GLY A 219 -26.80 -21.15 9.92
C GLY A 219 -28.16 -21.83 10.06
N ALA A 220 -28.24 -23.11 9.70
CA ALA A 220 -29.48 -23.89 9.80
C ALA A 220 -29.91 -24.13 11.27
N ARG A 221 -29.00 -24.37 12.21
CA ARG A 221 -29.35 -24.54 13.64
C ARG A 221 -29.83 -23.26 14.31
N VAL A 222 -29.30 -22.09 13.91
CA VAL A 222 -29.76 -20.78 14.42
C VAL A 222 -31.16 -20.45 13.90
N LEU A 223 -31.44 -20.77 12.63
CA LEU A 223 -32.76 -20.66 12.02
C LEU A 223 -33.80 -21.60 12.67
N LEU A 224 -33.40 -22.85 12.97
CA LEU A 224 -34.32 -23.86 13.51
C LEU A 224 -34.59 -23.76 15.02
N ARG A 225 -33.63 -23.26 15.83
CA ARG A 225 -33.79 -23.23 17.30
C ARG A 225 -34.28 -21.91 17.88
N ALA A 226 -34.25 -20.82 17.11
CA ALA A 226 -34.72 -19.53 17.60
C ALA A 226 -35.15 -18.61 16.45
N PRO A 227 -36.29 -18.87 15.76
CA PRO A 227 -36.75 -18.07 14.63
C PRO A 227 -36.92 -16.59 14.98
N ARG A 228 -37.29 -16.27 16.23
CA ARG A 228 -37.38 -14.89 16.75
C ARG A 228 -36.02 -14.24 17.03
N ARG A 229 -34.98 -15.01 17.37
CA ARG A 229 -33.61 -14.48 17.49
C ARG A 229 -32.96 -14.35 16.13
N ALA A 230 -33.19 -15.26 15.19
CA ALA A 230 -32.76 -15.11 13.80
C ALA A 230 -33.39 -13.88 13.15
N ALA A 231 -34.70 -13.62 13.37
CA ALA A 231 -35.33 -12.37 12.97
C ALA A 231 -34.69 -11.15 13.65
N GLY A 232 -34.34 -11.24 14.95
CA GLY A 232 -33.63 -10.19 15.68
C GLY A 232 -32.16 -10.02 15.30
N THR A 233 -31.49 -11.03 14.75
CA THR A 233 -30.09 -10.97 14.28
C THR A 233 -30.05 -10.53 12.82
N ILE A 234 -31.02 -10.90 11.99
CA ILE A 234 -31.21 -10.39 10.62
C ILE A 234 -31.67 -8.92 10.66
N ALA A 235 -32.57 -8.56 11.57
CA ALA A 235 -32.97 -7.16 11.79
C ALA A 235 -31.88 -6.31 12.48
N LYS A 236 -30.88 -6.94 13.12
CA LYS A 236 -29.67 -6.23 13.61
C LYS A 236 -28.51 -6.27 12.61
N ALA A 237 -28.53 -7.17 11.63
CA ALA A 237 -27.52 -7.29 10.57
C ALA A 237 -27.88 -6.52 9.28
N ALA A 238 -29.05 -5.89 9.21
CA ALA A 238 -29.36 -4.84 8.24
C ALA A 238 -30.25 -3.77 8.91
N PRO A 239 -29.81 -2.51 9.07
CA PRO A 239 -28.47 -1.97 9.04
C PRO A 239 -28.13 -1.18 10.32
N LEU A 240 -27.20 -1.71 11.13
CA LEU A 240 -26.46 -0.91 12.13
C LEU A 240 -25.42 0.03 11.48
N GLY A 241 -25.64 0.44 10.22
CA GLY A 241 -24.78 1.35 9.46
C GLY A 241 -25.54 2.31 8.54
N TRP A 242 -26.86 2.48 8.71
CA TRP A 242 -27.66 3.46 7.92
C TRP A 242 -28.14 4.66 8.76
N ALA A 243 -28.03 4.60 10.09
CA ALA A 243 -28.35 5.72 10.95
C ALA A 243 -27.10 6.62 11.12
N GLY A 244 -26.96 7.61 10.24
CA GLY A 244 -25.95 8.67 10.37
C GLY A 244 -25.32 9.16 9.06
N PHE A 245 -25.61 8.53 7.92
CA PHE A 245 -24.92 8.86 6.66
C PHE A 245 -25.84 9.64 5.73
N VAL A 246 -25.71 10.95 5.77
CA VAL A 246 -26.13 11.82 4.67
C VAL A 246 -25.15 11.57 3.53
N PRO A 247 -25.60 11.27 2.29
CA PRO A 247 -24.70 11.26 1.13
C PRO A 247 -23.95 12.60 1.12
N PRO A 248 -22.61 12.63 1.11
CA PRO A 248 -21.91 13.90 0.99
C PRO A 248 -22.41 14.60 -0.27
N ASP A 249 -22.51 15.93 -0.21
CA ASP A 249 -22.56 16.78 -1.38
C ASP A 249 -21.56 16.26 -2.43
N THR A 250 -21.94 16.32 -3.71
CA THR A 250 -21.20 15.77 -4.85
C THR A 250 -19.74 16.19 -4.83
N SER A 251 -18.88 15.39 -4.19
CA SER A 251 -17.44 15.60 -4.18
C SER A 251 -16.96 15.56 -5.63
N PRO A 252 -16.18 16.56 -6.10
CA PRO A 252 -15.67 16.55 -7.46
C PRO A 252 -14.68 15.40 -7.70
N TYR A 253 -14.19 14.76 -6.64
CA TYR A 253 -13.34 13.58 -6.72
C TYR A 253 -14.12 12.27 -6.76
N ARG A 254 -15.43 12.29 -6.48
CA ARG A 254 -16.30 11.11 -6.49
C ARG A 254 -17.15 11.05 -7.76
N VAL A 255 -16.50 10.80 -8.89
CA VAL A 255 -17.12 10.78 -10.23
C VAL A 255 -16.75 9.51 -10.99
N PRO A 256 -17.62 8.98 -11.88
CA PRO A 256 -17.26 7.87 -12.76
C PRO A 256 -15.93 8.11 -13.46
N ILE A 257 -15.07 7.09 -13.49
CA ILE A 257 -13.74 7.15 -14.11
C ILE A 257 -13.72 6.43 -15.45
N GLY A 258 -12.90 6.92 -16.36
CA GLY A 258 -12.56 6.28 -17.63
C GLY A 258 -11.39 5.30 -17.50
N PRO A 259 -10.83 4.80 -18.62
CA PRO A 259 -9.72 3.86 -18.63
C PRO A 259 -8.34 4.54 -18.56
N HIS A 260 -8.29 5.86 -18.75
CA HIS A 260 -7.05 6.61 -18.87
C HIS A 260 -6.56 7.09 -17.50
N ARG A 261 -5.25 7.00 -17.28
CA ARG A 261 -4.62 7.35 -16.02
C ARG A 261 -3.57 8.43 -16.23
N ARG A 262 -3.59 9.42 -15.36
CA ARG A 262 -2.48 10.34 -15.17
C ARG A 262 -1.75 9.98 -13.88
N TYR A 263 -0.43 10.06 -13.92
CA TYR A 263 0.42 9.74 -12.77
C TYR A 263 1.38 10.90 -12.50
N GLU A 264 1.47 11.28 -11.24
CA GLU A 264 2.40 12.28 -10.73
C GLU A 264 3.05 11.76 -9.45
N TRP A 265 4.18 12.35 -9.08
CA TRP A 265 4.75 12.11 -7.76
C TRP A 265 5.47 13.34 -7.21
N VAL A 266 5.60 13.33 -5.88
CA VAL A 266 6.32 14.33 -5.09
C VAL A 266 7.25 13.60 -4.11
N ASP A 267 8.53 13.98 -4.13
CA ASP A 267 9.50 13.53 -3.13
C ASP A 267 9.54 14.49 -1.95
N ALA A 268 9.70 13.94 -0.76
CA ALA A 268 9.97 14.68 0.47
C ALA A 268 10.94 13.92 1.37
N ASP A 269 11.47 14.61 2.39
CA ASP A 269 12.35 13.99 3.37
C ASP A 269 11.52 13.41 4.52
N LEU A 270 11.77 12.15 4.88
CA LEU A 270 11.08 11.51 6.00
C LEU A 270 11.38 12.23 7.32
N GLU A 271 12.59 12.80 7.44
CA GLU A 271 12.99 13.59 8.60
C GLU A 271 12.11 14.82 8.81
N THR A 272 11.70 15.50 7.73
CA THR A 272 10.76 16.63 7.82
C THR A 272 9.44 16.22 8.47
N PHE A 273 8.90 15.06 8.10
CA PHE A 273 7.66 14.55 8.70
C PHE A 273 7.84 14.08 10.15
N ARG A 274 9.02 13.54 10.50
CA ARG A 274 9.36 13.22 11.89
C ARG A 274 9.47 14.49 12.73
N ALA A 275 10.11 15.55 12.21
CA ALA A 275 10.21 16.83 12.89
C ALA A 275 8.83 17.48 13.12
N ILE A 276 7.92 17.42 12.13
CA ILE A 276 6.53 17.88 12.28
C ILE A 276 5.81 17.10 13.38
N LYS A 277 5.90 15.76 13.35
CA LYS A 277 5.33 14.87 14.38
C LYS A 277 5.85 15.24 15.77
N ASP A 278 7.15 15.44 15.90
CA ASP A 278 7.81 15.70 17.20
C ASP A 278 7.46 17.10 17.73
N ALA A 279 7.30 18.09 16.85
CA ALA A 279 6.93 19.45 17.21
C ALA A 279 5.45 19.61 17.62
N LEU A 280 4.53 18.99 16.88
CA LEU A 280 3.09 19.18 17.05
C LEU A 280 2.41 18.08 17.88
N GLY A 281 3.15 16.99 18.15
CA GLY A 281 2.61 15.75 18.72
C GLY A 281 1.73 15.00 17.71
N GLY A 282 1.75 13.67 17.75
CA GLY A 282 0.95 12.84 16.83
C GLY A 282 1.79 11.79 16.12
N THR A 283 1.45 11.51 14.86
CA THR A 283 2.11 10.51 14.01
C THR A 283 2.52 11.11 12.66
N VAL A 284 3.43 10.43 11.96
CA VAL A 284 3.77 10.77 10.56
C VAL A 284 2.53 10.70 9.66
N ASN A 285 1.60 9.78 9.95
CA ASN A 285 0.36 9.65 9.18
C ASN A 285 -0.54 10.90 9.32
N ASP A 286 -0.59 11.51 10.51
CA ASP A 286 -1.33 12.76 10.74
C ASP A 286 -0.78 13.87 9.85
N ALA A 287 0.55 14.00 9.77
CA ALA A 287 1.22 15.00 8.93
C ALA A 287 0.96 14.73 7.43
N VAL A 288 1.05 13.46 7.00
CA VAL A 288 0.75 13.05 5.62
C VAL A 288 -0.68 13.43 5.23
N LEU A 289 -1.68 13.07 6.03
CA LEU A 289 -3.08 13.39 5.73
C LEU A 289 -3.35 14.90 5.77
N THR A 290 -2.69 15.64 6.65
CA THR A 290 -2.79 17.10 6.71
C THR A 290 -2.26 17.74 5.42
N VAL A 291 -1.12 17.28 4.93
CA VAL A 291 -0.54 17.74 3.66
C VAL A 291 -1.46 17.41 2.48
N VAL A 292 -2.03 16.20 2.44
CA VAL A 292 -3.01 15.81 1.40
C VAL A 292 -4.26 16.69 1.46
N ALA A 293 -4.78 16.97 2.66
CA ALA A 293 -5.93 17.86 2.84
C ALA A 293 -5.63 19.27 2.32
N GLY A 294 -4.45 19.82 2.63
CA GLY A 294 -4.01 21.13 2.13
C GLY A 294 -3.90 21.18 0.61
N ALA A 295 -3.32 20.15 -0.01
CA ALA A 295 -3.18 20.06 -1.47
C ALA A 295 -4.53 19.97 -2.18
N LEU A 296 -5.43 19.08 -1.73
CA LEU A 296 -6.77 18.94 -2.31
C LEU A 296 -7.62 20.19 -2.07
N GLY A 297 -7.49 20.83 -0.90
CA GLY A 297 -8.14 22.09 -0.60
C GLY A 297 -7.69 23.23 -1.51
N ARG A 298 -6.38 23.33 -1.78
CA ARG A 298 -5.83 24.30 -2.73
C ARG A 298 -6.37 24.06 -4.13
N HIS A 299 -6.37 22.80 -4.59
CA HIS A 299 -6.92 22.43 -5.89
C HIS A 299 -8.41 22.81 -6.02
N LEU A 300 -9.23 22.48 -5.02
CA LEU A 300 -10.65 22.86 -4.98
C LEU A 300 -10.86 24.37 -5.09
N ARG A 301 -10.09 25.17 -4.33
CA ARG A 301 -10.18 26.64 -4.36
C ARG A 301 -9.78 27.22 -5.71
N LEU A 302 -8.74 26.67 -6.34
CA LEU A 302 -8.30 27.10 -7.67
C LEU A 302 -9.40 26.90 -8.74
N HIS A 303 -10.24 25.88 -8.56
CA HIS A 303 -11.38 25.58 -9.43
C HIS A 303 -12.69 26.26 -9.00
N GLY A 304 -12.64 27.21 -8.06
CA GLY A 304 -13.81 27.98 -7.63
C GLY A 304 -14.78 27.23 -6.72
N HIS A 305 -14.41 26.05 -6.21
CA HIS A 305 -15.23 25.37 -5.21
C HIS A 305 -15.17 26.09 -3.86
N ARG A 306 -16.33 26.22 -3.20
CA ARG A 306 -16.40 26.75 -1.84
C ARG A 306 -15.86 25.71 -0.86
N THR A 307 -14.72 25.98 -0.23
CA THR A 307 -14.10 25.03 0.70
C THR A 307 -14.36 25.32 2.17
N LEU A 308 -14.85 26.51 2.55
CA LEU A 308 -15.05 26.85 3.97
C LEU A 308 -16.02 25.84 4.64
N GLY A 309 -15.56 25.16 5.70
CA GLY A 309 -16.34 24.12 6.38
C GLY A 309 -16.46 22.79 5.63
N LEU A 310 -15.84 22.66 4.45
CA LEU A 310 -15.83 21.43 3.67
C LEU A 310 -14.80 20.44 4.22
N THR A 311 -15.25 19.20 4.40
CA THR A 311 -14.39 18.05 4.66
C THR A 311 -14.51 17.04 3.54
N LEU A 312 -13.40 16.40 3.17
CA LEU A 312 -13.42 15.21 2.31
C LEU A 312 -13.21 13.98 3.16
N ARG A 313 -13.89 12.89 2.83
CA ARG A 313 -13.68 11.61 3.48
C ARG A 313 -12.53 10.87 2.83
N ALA A 314 -11.40 10.76 3.52
CA ALA A 314 -10.33 9.85 3.13
C ALA A 314 -10.58 8.45 3.69
N LEU A 315 -10.25 7.43 2.90
CA LEU A 315 -10.16 6.07 3.41
C LEU A 315 -8.69 5.69 3.58
N VAL A 316 -8.31 5.43 4.83
CA VAL A 316 -6.93 5.24 5.25
C VAL A 316 -6.79 3.89 5.93
N PRO A 317 -5.97 2.98 5.41
CA PRO A 317 -5.81 1.67 6.00
C PRO A 317 -4.76 1.70 7.10
N LEU A 318 -5.16 1.37 8.33
CA LEU A 318 -4.29 1.31 9.50
C LEU A 318 -4.07 -0.15 9.91
N ALA A 319 -2.84 -0.50 10.25
CA ALA A 319 -2.57 -1.77 10.88
C ALA A 319 -3.00 -1.73 12.35
N LEU A 320 -3.71 -2.75 12.81
CA LEU A 320 -4.18 -2.89 14.18
C LEU A 320 -3.36 -3.94 14.94
N ARG A 321 -3.21 -3.76 16.26
CA ARG A 321 -2.58 -4.73 17.15
C ARG A 321 -3.38 -6.04 17.16
N GLY A 322 -2.69 -7.16 16.98
CA GLY A 322 -3.28 -8.49 17.13
C GLY A 322 -3.64 -8.79 18.61
N PRO A 323 -4.63 -9.66 18.86
CA PRO A 323 -5.02 -10.01 20.22
C PRO A 323 -3.99 -10.96 20.88
N GLY A 324 -3.19 -10.41 21.80
CA GLY A 324 -2.52 -11.15 22.89
C GLY A 324 -1.05 -11.57 22.67
N PRO A 325 -0.25 -11.66 23.75
CA PRO A 325 1.12 -12.16 23.70
C PRO A 325 1.13 -13.69 23.47
N GLY A 326 1.88 -14.17 22.47
CA GLY A 326 2.07 -15.60 22.21
C GLY A 326 1.43 -16.15 20.92
N THR A 327 0.91 -15.30 20.04
CA THR A 327 0.60 -15.70 18.66
C THR A 327 1.87 -15.64 17.81
N ASP A 328 2.11 -16.67 16.99
CA ASP A 328 3.28 -16.76 16.10
C ASP A 328 3.47 -15.44 15.33
N ALA A 329 4.73 -15.02 15.16
CA ALA A 329 5.13 -13.79 14.46
C ALA A 329 4.62 -13.67 13.00
N THR A 330 3.90 -14.68 12.50
CA THR A 330 3.21 -14.73 11.21
C THR A 330 1.76 -14.23 11.27
N VAL A 331 1.15 -14.03 12.44
CA VAL A 331 -0.16 -13.38 12.59
C VAL A 331 0.05 -11.87 12.70
N ILE A 332 0.43 -11.31 11.55
CA ILE A 332 0.63 -9.88 11.31
C ILE A 332 -0.67 -9.12 11.58
N GLY A 333 -0.54 -7.95 12.22
CA GLY A 333 -1.64 -7.09 12.67
C GLY A 333 -2.74 -6.90 11.62
N ARG A 334 -4.00 -6.97 12.07
CA ARG A 334 -5.18 -6.85 11.21
C ARG A 334 -5.20 -5.45 10.60
N ILE A 335 -5.09 -5.32 9.27
CA ILE A 335 -5.23 -4.02 8.59
C ILE A 335 -6.72 -3.72 8.43
N GLU A 336 -7.18 -2.54 8.85
CA GLU A 336 -8.57 -2.08 8.67
C GLU A 336 -8.61 -0.74 7.94
N ALA A 337 -9.52 -0.61 6.98
CA ALA A 337 -9.76 0.63 6.27
C ALA A 337 -10.61 1.56 7.13
N MET A 338 -10.04 2.69 7.55
CA MET A 338 -10.68 3.61 8.47
C MET A 338 -11.04 4.93 7.76
N PRO A 339 -12.28 5.40 7.89
CA PRO A 339 -12.65 6.72 7.40
C PRO A 339 -11.98 7.80 8.25
N ALA A 340 -11.35 8.77 7.60
CA ALA A 340 -10.79 9.98 8.20
C ALA A 340 -11.35 11.21 7.48
N ASP A 341 -11.72 12.25 8.22
CA ASP A 341 -12.16 13.53 7.66
C ASP A 341 -10.94 14.42 7.39
N LEU A 342 -10.78 14.84 6.14
CA LEU A 342 -9.76 15.78 5.69
C LEU A 342 -10.36 17.19 5.63
N PRO A 343 -9.91 18.14 6.47
CA PRO A 343 -10.45 19.49 6.53
C PRO A 343 -9.90 20.35 5.38
N VAL A 344 -10.33 20.07 4.15
CA VAL A 344 -9.85 20.78 2.94
C VAL A 344 -10.18 22.28 2.93
N GLY A 345 -11.14 22.69 3.77
CA GLY A 345 -11.48 24.08 4.03
C GLY A 345 -10.56 24.84 4.97
N GLU A 346 -9.79 24.13 5.79
CA GLU A 346 -8.91 24.75 6.78
C GLU A 346 -7.62 25.22 6.10
N THR A 347 -7.29 26.49 6.28
CA THR A 347 -6.13 27.14 5.65
C THR A 347 -4.98 27.33 6.62
N ASP A 348 -5.23 27.30 7.93
CA ASP A 348 -4.16 27.27 8.93
C ASP A 348 -3.60 25.84 9.05
N PRO A 349 -2.32 25.61 8.73
CA PRO A 349 -1.72 24.27 8.80
C PRO A 349 -1.80 23.63 10.19
N LEU A 350 -1.74 24.42 11.27
CA LEU A 350 -1.80 23.88 12.64
C LEU A 350 -3.23 23.47 13.02
N ALA A 351 -4.22 24.30 12.66
CA ALA A 351 -5.63 23.94 12.84
C ALA A 351 -6.01 22.72 12.00
N ALA A 352 -5.53 22.63 10.76
CA ALA A 352 -5.75 21.48 9.88
C ALA A 352 -5.17 20.20 10.49
N PHE A 353 -3.93 20.27 11.00
CA PHE A 353 -3.27 19.14 11.66
C PHE A 353 -4.02 18.68 12.90
N ALA A 354 -4.46 19.61 13.76
CA ALA A 354 -5.25 19.29 14.94
C ALA A 354 -6.59 18.63 14.59
N ALA A 355 -7.27 19.12 13.54
CA ALA A 355 -8.54 18.57 13.07
C ALA A 355 -8.37 17.15 12.49
N VAL A 356 -7.33 16.90 11.67
CA VAL A 356 -7.00 15.55 11.17
C VAL A 356 -6.74 14.59 12.32
N ARG A 357 -5.94 15.01 13.32
CA ARG A 357 -5.65 14.20 14.51
C ARG A 357 -6.91 13.86 15.29
N ALA A 358 -7.79 14.83 15.51
CA ALA A 358 -9.06 14.61 16.18
C ALA A 358 -9.95 13.62 15.40
N SER A 359 -9.98 13.71 14.07
CA SER A 359 -10.74 12.80 13.22
C SER A 359 -10.20 11.37 13.29
N LEU A 360 -8.88 11.18 13.16
CA LEU A 360 -8.26 9.86 13.29
C LEU A 360 -8.45 9.25 14.68
N ALA A 361 -8.34 10.04 15.74
CA ALA A 361 -8.56 9.57 17.11
C ALA A 361 -10.02 9.15 17.38
N ALA A 362 -10.98 9.75 16.68
CA ALA A 362 -12.40 9.40 16.77
C ALA A 362 -12.78 8.19 15.89
N ALA A 363 -11.89 7.70 15.02
CA ALA A 363 -12.18 6.59 14.13
C ALA A 363 -12.35 5.26 14.91
N PRO A 364 -13.35 4.42 14.58
CA PRO A 364 -13.59 3.16 15.30
C PRO A 364 -12.43 2.17 15.13
N GLY A 365 -11.66 1.90 16.18
CA GLY A 365 -10.46 1.03 16.14
C GLY A 365 -9.13 1.80 16.27
N ALA A 366 -9.18 3.13 16.41
CA ALA A 366 -7.98 3.96 16.52
C ALA A 366 -7.14 3.65 17.76
N ALA A 367 -7.76 3.19 18.85
CA ALA A 367 -7.07 2.78 20.07
C ALA A 367 -6.20 1.53 19.88
N GLU A 368 -6.58 0.66 18.94
CA GLU A 368 -5.88 -0.56 18.58
C GLU A 368 -4.84 -0.37 17.47
N ALA A 369 -4.76 0.82 16.85
CA ALA A 369 -3.83 1.10 15.77
C ALA A 369 -2.35 0.95 16.21
N MET A 370 -1.55 0.34 15.34
CA MET A 370 -0.11 0.18 15.50
C MET A 370 0.63 1.41 14.98
N SER A 371 1.74 1.76 15.63
CA SER A 371 2.69 2.75 15.09
C SER A 371 3.27 2.25 13.76
N ALA A 372 3.51 3.15 12.81
CA ALA A 372 4.21 2.84 11.56
C ALA A 372 5.60 2.19 11.79
N GLU A 373 6.26 2.50 12.91
CA GLU A 373 7.52 1.87 13.35
C GLU A 373 7.37 0.40 13.76
N ALA A 374 6.17 -0.03 14.14
CA ALA A 374 5.90 -1.44 14.40
C ALA A 374 5.71 -2.24 13.09
N LEU A 375 5.48 -1.56 11.97
CA LEU A 375 5.35 -2.16 10.64
C LEU A 375 6.68 -2.24 9.87
N THR A 376 7.70 -1.45 10.26
CA THR A 376 9.04 -1.51 9.64
C THR A 376 9.82 -2.80 9.93
N HIS A 377 9.38 -3.61 10.90
CA HIS A 377 9.96 -4.92 11.19
C HIS A 377 9.26 -6.08 10.47
N LEU A 378 8.31 -5.78 9.56
CA LEU A 378 7.64 -6.81 8.77
C LEU A 378 8.57 -7.34 7.68
N PRO A 379 8.78 -8.67 7.59
CA PRO A 379 9.49 -9.26 6.46
C PRO A 379 8.64 -9.13 5.20
N GLY A 380 9.20 -8.56 4.15
CA GLY A 380 8.54 -8.37 2.85
C GLY A 380 8.39 -6.89 2.51
N PHE A 381 8.84 -6.54 1.30
CA PHE A 381 8.76 -5.18 0.77
C PHE A 381 7.33 -4.62 0.82
N ALA A 382 7.21 -3.30 0.97
CA ALA A 382 5.99 -2.51 1.16
C ALA A 382 4.81 -2.89 0.25
N ALA A 383 5.05 -3.41 -0.94
CA ALA A 383 4.03 -3.77 -1.91
C ALA A 383 2.95 -4.74 -1.39
N THR A 384 3.30 -5.75 -0.56
CA THR A 384 2.29 -6.65 0.05
C THR A 384 1.36 -5.89 0.99
N THR A 385 1.89 -4.88 1.70
CA THR A 385 1.11 -3.99 2.54
C THR A 385 0.26 -3.06 1.68
N ILE A 386 0.81 -2.40 0.64
CA ILE A 386 0.05 -1.54 -0.29
C ILE A 386 -1.14 -2.29 -0.89
N MET A 387 -0.92 -3.54 -1.29
CA MET A 387 -1.97 -4.42 -1.76
C MET A 387 -2.96 -4.67 -0.62
N SER A 388 -2.61 -5.34 0.48
CA SER A 388 -3.59 -5.60 1.56
C SER A 388 -4.41 -4.37 2.04
N GLN A 389 -3.82 -3.18 1.94
CA GLN A 389 -4.44 -1.88 2.15
C GLN A 389 -5.45 -1.53 1.03
N ALA A 390 -5.04 -1.52 -0.24
CA ALA A 390 -5.88 -1.22 -1.40
C ALA A 390 -7.10 -2.16 -1.52
N ALA A 391 -6.97 -3.46 -1.27
CA ALA A 391 -8.09 -4.41 -1.28
C ALA A 391 -9.23 -3.97 -0.37
N ARG A 392 -8.89 -3.44 0.81
CA ARG A 392 -9.88 -3.02 1.80
C ARG A 392 -10.52 -1.70 1.41
N LEU A 393 -9.81 -0.84 0.68
CA LEU A 393 -10.40 0.39 0.14
C LEU A 393 -11.56 0.06 -0.82
N GLN A 394 -11.34 -0.91 -1.70
CA GLN A 394 -12.33 -1.35 -2.69
C GLN A 394 -13.57 -2.02 -2.07
N ALA A 395 -13.53 -2.44 -0.80
CA ALA A 395 -14.70 -2.98 -0.11
C ALA A 395 -15.68 -1.89 0.38
N HIS A 396 -15.29 -0.62 0.28
CA HIS A 396 -16.02 0.54 0.80
C HIS A 396 -16.24 1.64 -0.24
N GLU A 397 -16.29 1.29 -1.53
CA GLU A 397 -16.38 2.23 -2.66
C GLU A 397 -17.46 3.31 -2.50
N ASP A 398 -18.62 3.04 -1.90
CA ASP A 398 -19.66 4.08 -1.75
C ASP A 398 -19.38 5.11 -0.63
N ARG A 399 -18.23 5.06 0.07
CA ARG A 399 -18.09 5.67 1.40
C ARG A 399 -16.90 6.59 1.59
N PHE A 400 -16.14 6.89 0.54
CA PHE A 400 -15.01 7.82 0.61
C PHE A 400 -14.92 8.71 -0.63
N ASP A 401 -14.14 9.78 -0.54
CA ASP A 401 -13.89 10.72 -1.64
C ASP A 401 -12.49 10.54 -2.21
N VAL A 402 -11.53 10.14 -1.37
CA VAL A 402 -10.14 9.90 -1.76
C VAL A 402 -9.55 8.71 -1.01
N ALA A 403 -8.79 7.87 -1.72
CA ALA A 403 -7.98 6.81 -1.13
C ALA A 403 -6.62 7.38 -0.73
N VAL A 404 -6.20 7.19 0.53
CA VAL A 404 -4.84 7.54 0.96
C VAL A 404 -4.18 6.35 1.63
N THR A 405 -3.15 5.79 1.00
CA THR A 405 -2.36 4.68 1.56
C THR A 405 -1.00 5.20 2.03
N ASN A 406 -0.53 4.70 3.16
CA ASN A 406 0.78 5.04 3.69
C ASN A 406 1.47 3.75 4.13
N VAL A 407 2.58 3.44 3.47
CA VAL A 407 3.28 2.19 3.65
C VAL A 407 4.75 2.43 4.00
N PRO A 408 5.19 1.98 5.19
CA PRO A 408 6.58 2.05 5.53
C PRO A 408 7.38 1.09 4.66
N GLY A 409 8.44 1.59 4.02
CA GLY A 409 9.38 0.77 3.27
C GLY A 409 10.75 0.67 3.95
N PRO A 410 11.68 -0.08 3.33
CA PRO A 410 13.04 -0.28 3.83
C PRO A 410 13.78 1.04 4.04
N GLN A 411 14.51 1.16 5.15
CA GLN A 411 15.27 2.37 5.49
C GLN A 411 16.76 2.26 5.14
N HIS A 412 17.16 1.15 4.52
CA HIS A 412 18.47 0.91 3.95
C HIS A 412 18.41 0.89 2.42
N PRO A 413 19.53 1.18 1.71
CA PRO A 413 19.56 1.12 0.26
C PRO A 413 19.35 -0.31 -0.24
N LEU A 414 18.78 -0.41 -1.43
CA LEU A 414 18.50 -1.66 -2.13
C LEU A 414 19.09 -1.57 -3.52
N PHE A 415 19.47 -2.70 -4.08
CA PHE A 415 20.20 -2.79 -5.32
C PHE A 415 19.48 -3.72 -6.31
N LEU A 416 19.66 -3.46 -7.59
CA LEU A 416 19.29 -4.38 -8.66
C LEU A 416 20.53 -4.66 -9.48
N LEU A 417 21.09 -5.87 -9.40
CA LEU A 417 22.29 -6.25 -10.16
C LEU A 417 23.42 -5.23 -9.93
N GLY A 418 23.66 -4.90 -8.66
CA GLY A 418 24.65 -3.92 -8.22
C GLY A 418 24.30 -2.44 -8.44
N ARG A 419 23.15 -2.11 -9.04
CA ARG A 419 22.70 -0.71 -9.26
C ARG A 419 21.81 -0.24 -8.12
N GLU A 420 22.19 0.85 -7.47
CA GLU A 420 21.47 1.39 -6.30
C GLU A 420 20.12 1.98 -6.70
N MET A 421 19.06 1.60 -5.98
CA MET A 421 17.76 2.24 -6.08
C MET A 421 17.78 3.58 -5.36
N ARG A 422 17.39 4.65 -6.05
CA ARG A 422 17.32 6.01 -5.51
C ARG A 422 15.97 6.43 -5.00
N ARG A 423 14.91 5.96 -5.67
CA ARG A 423 13.53 6.36 -5.38
C ARG A 423 12.57 5.23 -5.70
N VAL A 424 11.47 5.19 -4.96
CA VAL A 424 10.32 4.34 -5.23
C VAL A 424 9.06 5.16 -5.05
N HIS A 425 8.19 5.13 -6.04
CA HIS A 425 6.88 5.77 -6.01
C HIS A 425 5.82 4.71 -6.25
N SER A 426 4.98 4.48 -5.25
CA SER A 426 3.91 3.50 -5.32
C SER A 426 2.68 4.06 -6.03
N VAL A 427 1.75 3.17 -6.34
CA VAL A 427 0.46 3.47 -6.97
C VAL A 427 -0.63 2.72 -6.21
N VAL A 428 -1.63 3.47 -5.75
CA VAL A 428 -2.90 2.88 -5.28
C VAL A 428 -3.89 2.83 -6.45
N PRO A 429 -4.54 1.68 -6.73
CA PRO A 429 -5.57 1.59 -7.76
C PRO A 429 -6.77 2.47 -7.43
N LEU A 430 -7.40 3.04 -8.45
CA LEU A 430 -8.64 3.80 -8.29
C LEU A 430 -9.82 2.85 -8.09
N ALA A 431 -10.66 3.15 -7.10
CA ALA A 431 -11.99 2.58 -7.00
C ALA A 431 -12.89 3.09 -8.13
N PRO A 432 -13.91 2.31 -8.54
CA PRO A 432 -15.00 2.87 -9.34
C PRO A 432 -15.51 4.15 -8.71
N HIS A 433 -15.75 5.17 -9.52
CA HIS A 433 -16.22 6.48 -9.07
C HIS A 433 -15.23 7.32 -8.24
N HIS A 434 -13.92 7.02 -8.24
CA HIS A 434 -12.92 7.81 -7.50
C HIS A 434 -11.85 8.33 -8.44
N ALA A 435 -11.84 9.63 -8.67
CA ALA A 435 -10.98 10.28 -9.65
C ALA A 435 -9.52 10.38 -9.21
N VAL A 436 -9.21 10.22 -7.92
CA VAL A 436 -7.85 10.38 -7.40
C VAL A 436 -7.55 9.43 -6.24
N GLY A 437 -6.32 8.91 -6.22
CA GLY A 437 -5.76 8.13 -5.14
C GLY A 437 -4.34 8.61 -4.83
N VAL A 438 -4.01 8.63 -3.55
CA VAL A 438 -2.69 9.02 -3.04
C VAL A 438 -2.06 7.83 -2.35
N SER A 439 -0.85 7.47 -2.75
CA SER A 439 -0.05 6.47 -2.07
C SER A 439 1.24 7.07 -1.58
N VAL A 440 1.61 6.77 -0.35
CA VAL A 440 2.80 7.30 0.31
C VAL A 440 3.67 6.13 0.71
N MET A 441 4.94 6.19 0.35
CA MET A 441 5.91 5.15 0.72
C MET A 441 7.20 5.76 1.21
N SER A 442 7.69 5.29 2.35
CA SER A 442 9.03 5.67 2.83
C SER A 442 10.10 4.73 2.28
N TYR A 443 11.25 5.27 1.91
CA TYR A 443 12.40 4.48 1.45
C TYR A 443 13.70 5.23 1.68
N ALA A 444 14.68 4.59 2.33
CA ALA A 444 16.03 5.13 2.56
C ALA A 444 16.04 6.60 3.02
N GLY A 445 15.24 6.94 4.04
CA GLY A 445 15.13 8.31 4.57
C GLY A 445 14.27 9.29 3.76
N ARG A 446 13.73 8.86 2.61
CA ARG A 446 12.83 9.65 1.76
C ARG A 446 11.38 9.21 1.96
N LEU A 447 10.46 10.09 1.60
CA LEU A 447 9.03 9.85 1.56
C LEU A 447 8.51 10.21 0.16
N GLY A 448 8.08 9.21 -0.61
CA GLY A 448 7.54 9.39 -1.95
C GLY A 448 6.01 9.40 -1.92
N PHE A 449 5.40 10.48 -2.42
CA PHE A 449 3.97 10.58 -2.69
C PHE A 449 3.71 10.22 -4.15
N GLY A 450 3.08 9.09 -4.41
CA GLY A 450 2.50 8.73 -5.70
C GLY A 450 1.05 9.21 -5.80
N LEU A 451 0.72 9.86 -6.91
CA LEU A 451 -0.61 10.36 -7.22
C LEU A 451 -1.09 9.69 -8.49
N LEU A 452 -2.18 8.93 -8.40
CA LEU A 452 -2.87 8.39 -9.56
C LEU A 452 -4.20 9.10 -9.70
N SER A 453 -4.52 9.55 -10.91
CA SER A 453 -5.86 10.06 -11.22
C SER A 453 -6.42 9.50 -12.50
N ASP A 454 -7.75 9.60 -12.62
CA ASP A 454 -8.39 9.50 -13.91
C ASP A 454 -8.02 10.73 -14.75
N GLN A 455 -7.59 10.48 -15.99
CA GLN A 455 -7.06 11.54 -16.84
C GLN A 455 -8.13 12.54 -17.30
N ASP A 456 -9.39 12.12 -17.42
CA ASP A 456 -10.47 12.95 -17.92
C ASP A 456 -11.18 13.70 -16.78
N ALA A 457 -11.36 13.04 -15.63
CA ALA A 457 -12.01 13.62 -14.45
C ALA A 457 -11.11 14.59 -13.65
N LEU A 458 -9.79 14.36 -13.65
CA LEU A 458 -8.82 15.21 -12.96
C LEU A 458 -7.60 15.44 -13.88
N PRO A 459 -7.77 16.26 -14.94
CA PRO A 459 -6.76 16.41 -15.98
C PRO A 459 -5.51 17.13 -15.51
N ASP A 460 -5.56 17.94 -14.44
CA ASP A 460 -4.49 18.80 -13.94
C ASP A 460 -3.88 18.29 -12.63
N LEU A 461 -3.64 16.97 -12.56
CA LEU A 461 -3.02 16.32 -11.40
C LEU A 461 -1.70 16.97 -10.93
N ASP A 462 -0.97 17.63 -11.83
CA ASP A 462 0.23 18.39 -11.51
C ASP A 462 -0.02 19.56 -10.56
N VAL A 463 -1.21 20.17 -10.59
CA VAL A 463 -1.64 21.21 -9.64
C VAL A 463 -1.79 20.63 -8.23
N VAL A 464 -2.30 19.41 -8.11
CA VAL A 464 -2.36 18.70 -6.82
C VAL A 464 -0.96 18.35 -6.33
N ALA A 465 -0.07 17.89 -7.21
CA ALA A 465 1.33 17.62 -6.88
C ALA A 465 2.05 18.88 -6.38
N GLU A 466 1.86 20.03 -7.04
CA GLU A 466 2.41 21.31 -6.58
C GLU A 466 1.74 21.79 -5.28
N GLY A 467 0.45 21.50 -5.11
CA GLY A 467 -0.27 21.66 -3.86
C GLY A 467 0.36 20.90 -2.71
N LEU A 468 0.77 19.65 -2.93
CA LEU A 468 1.49 18.85 -1.92
C LEU A 468 2.82 19.49 -1.54
N ARG A 469 3.64 19.91 -2.52
CA ARG A 469 4.92 20.57 -2.24
C ARG A 469 4.74 21.81 -1.35
N GLY A 470 3.77 22.66 -1.70
CA GLY A 470 3.42 23.83 -0.90
C GLY A 470 2.95 23.45 0.50
N ALA A 471 2.01 22.52 0.63
CA ALA A 471 1.46 22.09 1.91
C ALA A 471 2.51 21.45 2.83
N ILE A 472 3.50 20.72 2.28
CA ILE A 472 4.64 20.19 3.04
C ILE A 472 5.45 21.35 3.62
N ALA A 473 5.80 22.34 2.80
CA ALA A 473 6.57 23.50 3.22
C ALA A 473 5.83 24.32 4.29
N ASP A 474 4.54 24.57 4.07
CA ASP A 474 3.69 25.34 4.99
C ASP A 474 3.56 24.66 6.35
N LEU A 475 3.28 23.35 6.37
CA LEU A 475 3.15 22.59 7.62
C LEU A 475 4.50 22.47 8.35
N ALA A 476 5.60 22.24 7.63
CA ALA A 476 6.94 22.20 8.21
C ALA A 476 7.33 23.55 8.85
N ALA A 477 7.06 24.67 8.16
CA ALA A 477 7.33 26.01 8.66
C ALA A 477 6.47 26.34 9.90
N ALA A 478 5.19 25.98 9.87
CA ALA A 478 4.29 26.18 11.00
C ALA A 478 4.72 25.36 12.24
N ALA A 479 5.12 24.10 12.04
CA ALA A 479 5.64 23.23 13.09
C ALA A 479 6.94 23.78 13.72
N ALA A 480 7.86 24.26 12.89
CA ALA A 480 9.09 24.90 13.38
C ALA A 480 8.80 26.18 14.19
N GLY A 481 7.80 26.97 13.78
CA GLY A 481 7.35 28.15 14.52
C GLY A 481 6.72 27.85 15.88
N ALA A 482 6.00 26.72 15.98
CA ALA A 482 5.33 26.29 17.21
C ALA A 482 6.31 25.92 18.34
N LEU A 483 7.53 25.47 18.01
CA LEU A 483 8.58 25.16 18.99
C LEU A 483 9.18 26.41 19.67
N GLY A 484 8.90 27.62 19.16
CA GLY A 484 9.45 28.88 19.67
C GLY A 484 10.99 28.96 19.57
N PRO A 485 11.60 30.14 19.79
CA PRO A 485 13.04 30.20 20.03
C PRO A 485 13.30 29.48 21.36
N GLY A 486 13.97 28.32 21.31
CA GLY A 486 14.39 27.59 22.50
C GLY A 486 15.09 28.51 23.51
N PRO A 487 15.09 28.17 24.81
CA PRO A 487 15.64 29.04 25.84
C PRO A 487 17.08 29.39 25.47
N ARG A 488 17.33 30.69 25.23
CA ARG A 488 18.69 31.21 25.04
C ARG A 488 19.50 30.77 26.25
N GLY A 489 20.42 29.83 26.04
CA GLY A 489 21.36 29.40 27.08
C GLY A 489 21.99 30.63 27.74
N PRO A 490 22.26 30.57 29.05
CA PRO A 490 22.67 31.74 29.81
C PRO A 490 23.89 32.36 29.15
N ARG A 491 23.75 33.62 28.68
CA ARG A 491 24.86 34.42 28.15
C ARG A 491 25.99 34.39 29.17
N GLY A 492 27.08 33.71 28.82
CA GLY A 492 28.28 33.66 29.64
C GLY A 492 28.73 35.08 29.94
N ARG A 493 28.59 35.50 31.20
CA ARG A 493 29.24 36.70 31.71
C ARG A 493 30.75 36.47 31.57
N SER A 494 31.37 37.26 30.70
CA SER A 494 32.83 37.40 30.63
C SER A 494 33.36 37.68 32.04
N ARG A 495 34.11 36.73 32.61
CA ARG A 495 34.92 36.94 33.81
C ARG A 495 36.25 37.51 33.36
N ASN A 496 36.42 38.83 33.53
CA ASN A 496 37.73 39.46 33.56
C ASN A 496 38.57 38.85 34.70
N GLY A 497 39.46 37.92 34.34
CA GLY A 497 40.44 37.32 35.24
C GLY A 497 41.71 38.16 35.31
N ARG A 498 41.87 38.90 36.41
CA ARG A 498 43.14 39.49 36.88
C ARG A 498 44.10 38.35 37.23
N MET A 499 45.28 38.26 36.58
CA MET A 499 46.34 37.32 36.98
C MET A 499 47.03 37.78 38.28
N PRO A 500 47.38 36.87 39.21
CA PRO A 500 48.21 37.17 40.37
C PRO A 500 49.70 36.97 40.10
N ARG A 501 50.51 37.71 40.88
CA ARG A 501 51.98 37.81 40.85
C ARG A 501 52.71 36.50 41.20
N ALA A 502 53.91 36.37 40.66
CA ALA A 502 54.90 35.34 40.97
C ALA A 502 55.86 35.77 42.09
N GLU A 503 56.17 34.85 43.00
CA GLU A 503 57.32 34.85 43.94
C GLU A 503 57.53 33.36 44.31
N GLU A 504 58.48 32.63 43.72
CA GLU A 504 59.93 32.52 43.96
C GLU A 504 60.33 31.61 45.16
N LEU A 505 61.32 30.73 44.89
CA LEU A 505 62.25 30.00 45.79
C LEU A 505 61.88 28.60 46.35
N ARG A 506 62.51 27.57 45.77
CA ARG A 506 63.76 26.87 46.22
C ARG A 506 63.71 25.33 46.15
N ARG A 507 64.70 24.80 45.42
CA ARG A 507 65.27 23.43 45.44
C ARG A 507 66.02 23.17 46.78
N PRO A 508 66.47 21.95 47.12
CA PRO A 508 67.30 21.02 46.30
C PRO A 508 66.53 20.03 45.43
#